data_AF-A0A4S4KI22-F1
#
_entry.id   AF-A0A4S4KI22-F1
#
_cell.length_a   1.000
_cell.length_b   1.000
_cell.length_c   1.000
_cell.angle_alpha   90.00
_cell.angle_beta   90.00
_cell.angle_gamma   90.00
#
_symmetry.space_group_name_H-M   'P 1'
#
loop_
_entity.id
_entity.type
_entity.pdbx_description
1 polymer ?
#
loop_
_entity_poly.entity_id
_entity_poly.type
_entity_poly.pdbx_seq_one_letter_code
_entity_poly.pdbx_strand_id
1 'polypeptide(L)'
;MPENWGALKTDVTYKLPETVQSLVEGWLKTFESSAVASVLFAGIESQLLGPMQTAAKNQSSVRGHVLLALTYIAFFCSISATMTSLVLTDSFGEITLHASRSMKAEESVLNFDGTSSALLKRFNGGKGSRRWVKVHWFSTLIIGYLCFIVQIVLYVFYTEAKAIAGIVVALAVISVIPLLDFFPWTAQN
;
A
#
# COMPACT_ATOMS: atom_id res chain seq x y z
N MET A 1 -36.51 3.40 30.44
CA MET A 1 -35.25 4.16 30.36
C MET A 1 -35.03 4.51 28.90
N PRO A 2 -35.10 5.79 28.51
CA PRO A 2 -34.95 6.18 27.10
C PRO A 2 -33.48 6.10 26.68
N GLU A 3 -33.20 5.44 25.56
CA GLU A 3 -31.89 5.42 24.92
C GLU A 3 -31.49 6.83 24.51
N ASN A 4 -30.45 7.35 25.16
CA ASN A 4 -29.84 8.63 24.86
C ASN A 4 -28.91 8.44 23.65
N TRP A 5 -29.48 8.27 22.45
CA TRP A 5 -28.73 8.37 21.19
C TRP A 5 -28.35 9.84 20.99
N GLY A 6 -27.32 10.30 21.69
CA GLY A 6 -26.76 11.63 21.53
C GLY A 6 -26.33 11.81 20.08
N ALA A 7 -27.14 12.53 19.30
CA ALA A 7 -26.80 12.89 17.93
C ALA A 7 -25.43 13.59 17.93
N LEU A 8 -24.43 12.96 17.30
CA LEU A 8 -23.11 13.53 17.13
C LEU A 8 -23.23 14.78 16.24
N LYS A 9 -23.40 15.95 16.87
CA LYS A 9 -23.41 17.24 16.18
C LYS A 9 -22.07 17.42 15.48
N THR A 10 -22.12 17.55 14.15
CA THR A 10 -20.96 17.77 13.30
C THR A 10 -20.88 19.25 13.00
N ASP A 11 -19.76 19.89 13.31
CA ASP A 11 -19.51 21.27 12.89
C ASP A 11 -19.11 21.29 11.41
N VAL A 12 -19.99 21.81 10.57
CA VAL A 12 -19.77 21.93 9.11
C VAL A 12 -18.84 23.07 8.73
N THR A 13 -18.55 23.98 9.66
CA THR A 13 -17.62 25.11 9.47
C THR A 13 -16.20 24.79 9.91
N TYR A 14 -16.02 23.64 10.57
CA TYR A 14 -14.73 23.19 11.07
C TYR A 14 -13.69 23.02 9.96
N LYS A 15 -12.48 23.52 10.21
CA LYS A 15 -11.30 23.32 9.36
C LYS A 15 -10.18 22.68 10.18
N LEU A 16 -9.46 21.73 9.57
CA LEU A 16 -8.26 21.18 10.20
C LEU A 16 -7.16 22.24 10.25
N PRO A 17 -6.24 22.15 11.22
CA PRO A 17 -4.98 22.87 11.16
C PRO A 17 -4.24 22.55 9.85
N GLU A 18 -3.65 23.57 9.22
CA GLU A 18 -3.01 23.47 7.90
C GLU A 18 -1.94 22.36 7.84
N THR A 19 -1.20 22.15 8.93
CA THR A 19 -0.19 21.09 9.03
C THR A 19 -0.78 19.68 8.98
N VAL A 20 -1.92 19.47 9.67
CA VAL A 20 -2.64 18.19 9.64
C VAL A 20 -3.30 17.99 8.29
N GLN A 21 -3.86 19.05 7.72
CA GLN A 21 -4.45 19.02 6.38
C GLN A 21 -3.42 18.62 5.32
N SER A 22 -2.25 19.28 5.30
CA SER A 22 -1.16 18.95 4.36
C SER A 22 -0.72 17.49 4.49
N LEU A 23 -0.63 16.98 5.72
CA LEU A 23 -0.28 15.59 5.98
C LEU A 23 -1.35 14.62 5.46
N VAL A 24 -2.64 14.89 5.71
CA VAL A 24 -3.76 14.07 5.22
C VAL A 24 -3.79 14.07 3.68
N GLU A 25 -3.63 15.24 3.05
CA GLU A 25 -3.56 15.36 1.59
C GLU A 25 -2.38 14.58 0.99
N GLY A 26 -1.21 14.59 1.66
CA GLY A 26 -0.06 13.80 1.24
C GLY A 26 -0.34 12.29 1.28
N TRP A 27 -0.98 11.80 2.34
CA TRP A 27 -1.40 10.40 2.44
C TRP A 27 -2.45 10.03 1.39
N LEU A 28 -3.46 10.87 1.17
CA LEU A 28 -4.50 10.64 0.16
C LEU A 28 -3.91 10.52 -1.24
N LYS A 29 -3.02 11.44 -1.63
CA LYS A 29 -2.31 11.38 -2.92
C LYS A 29 -1.47 10.10 -3.06
N THR A 30 -0.82 9.68 -1.97
CA THR A 30 -0.04 8.44 -1.95
C THR A 30 -0.93 7.22 -2.17
N PHE A 31 -2.07 7.12 -1.47
CA PHE A 31 -3.00 6.01 -1.63
C PHE A 31 -3.62 5.98 -3.02
N GLU A 32 -4.04 7.12 -3.55
CA GLU A 32 -4.57 7.25 -4.91
C GLU A 32 -3.55 6.78 -5.96
N SER A 33 -2.32 7.31 -5.91
CA SER A 33 -1.25 6.90 -6.83
C SER A 33 -0.92 5.41 -6.70
N SER A 34 -0.89 4.88 -5.48
CA SER A 34 -0.62 3.45 -5.24
C SER A 34 -1.74 2.54 -5.74
N ALA A 35 -3.00 2.99 -5.67
CA ALA A 35 -4.14 2.26 -6.21
C ALA A 35 -4.02 2.15 -7.74
N VAL A 36 -3.70 3.26 -8.41
CA VAL A 36 -3.48 3.28 -9.86
C VAL A 36 -2.34 2.35 -10.26
N ALA A 37 -1.19 2.44 -9.58
CA ALA A 37 -0.05 1.56 -9.85
C ALA A 37 -0.38 0.07 -9.66
N SER A 38 -1.12 -0.26 -8.59
CA SER A 38 -1.53 -1.63 -8.29
C SER A 38 -2.50 -2.19 -9.35
N VAL A 39 -3.43 -1.38 -9.84
CA VAL A 39 -4.33 -1.77 -10.94
C VAL A 39 -3.54 -2.03 -12.23
N LEU A 40 -2.53 -1.19 -12.53
CA LEU A 40 -1.67 -1.40 -13.70
C LEU A 40 -0.90 -2.73 -13.60
N PHE A 41 -0.34 -3.04 -12.43
CA PHE A 41 0.31 -4.35 -12.22
C PHE A 41 -0.67 -5.50 -12.38
N ALA A 42 -1.86 -5.44 -11.78
CA ALA A 42 -2.88 -6.46 -11.97
C ALA A 42 -3.27 -6.64 -13.46
N GLY A 43 -3.34 -5.54 -14.21
CA GLY A 43 -3.58 -5.55 -15.65
C GLY A 43 -2.47 -6.24 -16.44
N ILE A 44 -1.20 -5.97 -16.11
CA ILE A 44 -0.05 -6.66 -16.71
C ILE A 44 -0.08 -8.15 -16.38
N GLU A 45 -0.32 -8.52 -15.12
CA GLU A 45 -0.37 -9.93 -14.69
C GLU A 45 -1.50 -10.69 -15.38
N SER A 46 -2.66 -10.05 -15.60
CA SER A 46 -3.77 -10.66 -16.33
C SER A 46 -3.39 -11.06 -17.76
N GLN A 47 -2.53 -10.26 -18.42
CA GLN A 47 -2.02 -10.56 -19.75
C GLN A 47 -0.96 -11.66 -19.73
N LEU A 48 -0.15 -11.74 -18.66
CA LEU A 48 0.87 -12.77 -18.48
C LEU A 48 0.30 -14.15 -18.14
N LEU A 49 -0.92 -14.23 -17.58
CA LEU A 49 -1.55 -15.51 -17.21
C LEU A 49 -1.63 -16.51 -18.38
N GLY A 50 -2.02 -16.07 -19.58
CA GLY A 50 -2.15 -16.96 -20.75
C GLY A 50 -0.83 -17.62 -21.16
N PRO A 51 0.24 -16.83 -21.39
CA PRO A 51 1.59 -17.35 -21.63
C PRO A 51 2.09 -18.26 -20.49
N MET A 52 1.89 -17.88 -19.23
CA MET A 52 2.37 -18.67 -18.09
C MET A 52 1.64 -20.01 -17.94
N GLN A 53 0.33 -20.05 -18.20
CA GLN A 53 -0.42 -21.31 -18.23
C GLN A 53 0.07 -22.25 -19.32
N THR A 54 0.40 -21.69 -20.49
CA THR A 54 0.98 -22.47 -21.60
C THR A 54 2.36 -23.01 -21.22
N ALA A 55 3.22 -22.17 -20.63
CA ALA A 55 4.54 -22.58 -20.15
C ALA A 55 4.45 -23.67 -19.07
N ALA A 56 3.49 -23.56 -18.14
CA ALA A 56 3.24 -24.55 -17.09
C ALA A 56 2.80 -25.91 -17.64
N LYS A 57 2.01 -25.94 -18.71
CA LYS A 57 1.58 -27.19 -19.36
C LYS A 57 2.70 -27.87 -20.16
N ASN A 58 3.59 -27.09 -20.75
CA ASN A 58 4.61 -27.58 -21.68
C ASN A 58 5.94 -27.96 -21.00
N GLN A 59 6.27 -27.37 -19.84
CA GLN A 59 7.50 -27.70 -19.10
C GLN A 59 7.23 -28.70 -17.98
N SER A 60 8.06 -29.73 -17.85
CA SER A 60 7.93 -30.75 -16.81
C SER A 60 8.14 -30.17 -15.40
N SER A 61 7.04 -30.18 -14.66
CA SER A 61 6.87 -30.37 -13.21
C SER A 61 7.10 -29.23 -12.24
N VAL A 62 8.01 -28.27 -12.42
CA VAL A 62 8.26 -27.29 -11.33
C VAL A 62 8.36 -25.85 -11.82
N ARG A 63 9.16 -25.57 -12.85
CA ARG A 63 9.49 -24.18 -13.23
C ARG A 63 8.28 -23.39 -13.70
N GLY A 64 7.48 -23.97 -14.60
CA GLY A 64 6.25 -23.33 -15.08
C GLY A 64 5.18 -23.20 -13.99
N HIS A 65 5.10 -24.16 -13.05
CA HIS A 65 4.20 -24.05 -11.90
C HIS A 65 4.62 -22.96 -10.91
N VAL A 66 5.93 -22.77 -10.69
CA VAL A 66 6.45 -21.69 -9.84
C VAL A 66 6.14 -20.33 -10.48
N LEU A 67 6.39 -20.16 -11.77
CA LEU A 67 6.04 -18.93 -12.49
C LEU A 67 4.54 -18.64 -12.39
N LEU A 68 3.70 -19.63 -12.67
CA LEU A 68 2.25 -19.48 -12.58
C LEU A 68 1.77 -19.14 -11.17
N ALA A 69 2.37 -19.76 -10.15
CA ALA A 69 2.07 -19.45 -8.75
C ALA A 69 2.45 -18.01 -8.39
N LEU A 70 3.63 -17.54 -8.82
CA LEU A 70 4.06 -16.16 -8.62
C LEU A 70 3.12 -15.16 -9.30
N THR A 71 2.65 -15.45 -10.52
CA THR A 71 1.67 -14.62 -11.23
C THR A 71 0.37 -14.49 -10.45
N TYR A 72 -0.15 -15.60 -9.93
CA TYR A 72 -1.36 -15.55 -9.11
C TYR A 72 -1.14 -14.75 -7.81
N ILE A 73 -0.02 -14.96 -7.12
CA ILE A 73 0.30 -14.22 -5.89
C ILE A 73 0.39 -12.72 -6.19
N ALA A 74 1.18 -12.32 -7.19
CA ALA A 74 1.34 -10.92 -7.59
C ALA A 74 0.01 -10.28 -8.00
N PHE A 75 -0.82 -11.00 -8.76
CA PHE A 75 -2.15 -10.55 -9.18
C PHE A 75 -3.08 -10.31 -7.99
N PHE A 76 -3.23 -11.30 -7.09
CA PHE A 76 -4.10 -11.16 -5.91
C PHE A 76 -3.57 -10.10 -4.94
N CYS A 77 -2.26 -10.02 -4.73
CA CYS A 77 -1.64 -8.97 -3.93
C CYS A 77 -1.92 -7.58 -4.50
N SER A 78 -1.84 -7.41 -5.83
CA SER A 78 -2.12 -6.14 -6.50
C SER A 78 -3.59 -5.72 -6.38
N ILE A 79 -4.53 -6.65 -6.52
CA ILE A 79 -5.96 -6.37 -6.29
C ILE A 79 -6.22 -6.03 -4.82
N SER A 80 -5.62 -6.77 -3.89
CA SER A 80 -5.77 -6.51 -2.45
C SER A 80 -5.18 -5.15 -2.06
N ALA A 81 -4.01 -4.79 -2.59
CA ALA A 81 -3.38 -3.49 -2.40
C ALA A 81 -4.25 -2.36 -2.96
N THR A 82 -4.85 -2.55 -4.15
CA THR A 82 -5.81 -1.60 -4.73
C THR A 82 -7.00 -1.37 -3.81
N MET A 83 -7.69 -2.44 -3.40
CA MET A 83 -8.87 -2.33 -2.53
C MET A 83 -8.52 -1.70 -1.18
N THR A 84 -7.39 -2.08 -0.60
CA THR A 84 -6.94 -1.50 0.67
C THR A 84 -6.56 -0.03 0.52
N SER A 85 -5.99 0.37 -0.62
CA SER A 85 -5.70 1.78 -0.91
C SER A 85 -6.99 2.59 -0.96
N LEU A 86 -8.04 2.10 -1.62
CA LEU A 86 -9.35 2.76 -1.67
C LEU A 86 -9.99 2.89 -0.29
N VAL A 87 -9.94 1.83 0.52
CA VAL A 87 -10.42 1.85 1.91
C VAL A 87 -9.64 2.85 2.77
N LEU A 88 -8.32 2.94 2.58
CA LEU A 88 -7.49 3.92 3.27
C LEU A 88 -7.80 5.35 2.80
N THR A 89 -8.01 5.57 1.50
CA THR A 89 -8.41 6.87 0.95
C THR A 89 -9.71 7.35 1.58
N ASP A 90 -10.74 6.51 1.61
CA ASP A 90 -12.03 6.82 2.24
C ASP A 90 -11.86 7.11 3.74
N SER A 91 -11.14 6.23 4.45
CA SER A 91 -10.90 6.39 5.89
C SER A 91 -10.10 7.64 6.26
N PHE A 92 -9.18 8.08 5.40
CA PHE A 92 -8.45 9.33 5.56
C PHE A 92 -9.29 10.55 5.18
N GLY A 93 -10.19 10.44 4.20
CA GLY A 93 -11.18 11.47 3.88
C GLY A 93 -12.12 11.77 5.04
N GLU A 94 -12.48 10.75 5.83
CA GLU A 94 -13.32 10.91 7.01
C GLU A 94 -12.64 11.58 8.22
N ILE A 95 -11.31 11.77 8.20
CA ILE A 95 -10.57 12.36 9.34
C ILE A 95 -11.13 13.74 9.70
N THR A 96 -11.47 14.56 8.71
CA THR A 96 -12.05 15.89 8.93
C THR A 96 -13.38 15.84 9.65
N LEU A 97 -14.24 14.89 9.27
CA LEU A 97 -15.54 14.70 9.87
C LEU A 97 -15.43 14.12 11.29
N HIS A 98 -14.44 13.26 11.54
CA HIS A 98 -14.16 12.78 12.90
C HIS A 98 -13.57 13.87 13.80
N ALA A 99 -12.67 14.69 13.27
CA ALA A 99 -12.08 15.80 14.00
C ALA A 99 -13.14 16.84 14.39
N SER A 100 -14.05 17.21 13.48
CA SER A 100 -15.12 18.17 13.77
C SER A 100 -16.11 17.70 14.84
N ARG A 101 -16.30 16.38 14.98
CA ARG A 101 -17.15 15.78 16.04
C ARG A 101 -16.43 15.65 17.38
N SER A 102 -15.10 15.51 17.36
CA SER A 102 -14.28 15.24 18.54
C SER A 102 -13.75 16.50 19.22
N MET A 103 -13.73 17.66 18.54
CA MET A 103 -13.05 18.86 19.03
C MET A 103 -13.78 19.65 20.13
N LYS A 104 -14.83 19.10 20.74
CA LYS A 104 -15.45 19.68 21.93
C LYS A 104 -14.58 19.64 23.21
N ALA A 105 -13.34 19.11 23.16
CA ALA A 105 -12.60 18.77 24.37
C ALA A 105 -11.17 19.31 24.54
N GLU A 106 -10.50 19.93 23.56
CA GLU A 106 -9.11 20.37 23.81
C GLU A 106 -8.70 21.60 22.98
N GLU A 107 -9.00 22.76 23.56
CA GLU A 107 -8.34 24.03 23.31
C GLU A 107 -6.97 23.99 24.03
N SER A 108 -5.93 23.51 23.36
CA SER A 108 -4.48 23.61 23.67
C SER A 108 -3.77 22.39 23.05
N VAL A 109 -2.78 22.55 22.18
CA VAL A 109 -1.46 23.10 22.46
C VAL A 109 -0.88 23.58 21.13
N LEU A 110 -0.36 24.81 21.11
CA LEU A 110 0.33 25.44 19.96
C LEU A 110 1.60 24.69 19.51
N ASN A 111 2.07 23.71 20.28
CA ASN A 111 3.30 22.96 20.04
C ASN A 111 3.05 21.46 20.20
N PHE A 112 3.37 20.68 19.17
CA PHE A 112 3.34 19.21 19.20
C PHE A 112 4.72 18.67 18.82
N ASP A 113 5.38 18.01 19.77
CA ASP A 113 6.74 17.47 19.61
C ASP A 113 6.72 15.95 19.39
N GLY A 114 5.96 15.50 18.39
CA GLY A 114 5.76 14.07 18.12
C GLY A 114 5.78 13.72 16.65
N THR A 115 5.86 12.42 16.34
CA THR A 115 5.83 11.95 14.95
C THR A 115 4.49 12.29 14.27
N SER A 116 4.53 12.45 12.95
CA SER A 116 3.33 12.69 12.11
C SER A 116 2.21 11.66 12.37
N SER A 117 2.57 10.42 12.66
CA SER A 117 1.64 9.36 13.03
C SER A 117 0.94 9.57 14.38
N ALA A 118 1.64 10.14 15.36
CA ALA A 118 1.09 10.47 16.67
C ALA A 118 0.17 11.70 16.57
N LEU A 119 0.50 12.66 15.71
CA LEU A 119 -0.35 13.81 15.40
C LEU A 119 -1.68 13.35 14.80
N LEU A 120 -1.65 12.49 13.79
CA LEU A 120 -2.87 11.93 13.17
C LEU A 120 -3.72 11.12 14.15
N LYS A 121 -3.09 10.40 15.08
CA LYS A 121 -3.80 9.64 16.11
C LYS A 121 -4.56 10.58 17.07
N ARG A 122 -4.02 11.77 17.35
CA ARG A 122 -4.62 12.78 18.23
C ARG A 122 -5.90 13.39 17.64
N PHE A 123 -5.94 13.65 16.33
CA PHE A 123 -7.15 14.13 15.64
C PHE A 123 -8.20 13.02 15.39
N ASN A 124 -8.22 12.01 16.28
CA ASN A 124 -9.08 10.84 16.21
C ASN A 124 -8.95 10.04 14.90
N GLY A 125 -7.87 10.25 14.14
CA GLY A 125 -7.56 9.56 12.90
C GLY A 125 -7.02 8.13 13.09
N GLY A 126 -7.07 7.59 14.31
CA GLY A 126 -6.36 6.37 14.69
C GLY A 126 -7.07 5.50 15.71
N LYS A 127 -8.26 4.97 15.40
CA LYS A 127 -8.71 3.70 16.01
C LYS A 127 -7.69 2.60 15.65
N GLY A 128 -7.35 1.72 16.59
CA GLY A 128 -6.33 0.66 16.43
C GLY A 128 -6.49 -0.21 15.18
N SER A 129 -7.73 -0.35 14.67
CA SER A 129 -8.04 -1.02 13.39
C SER A 129 -7.26 -0.44 12.19
N ARG A 130 -7.01 0.87 12.16
CA ARG A 130 -6.31 1.53 11.03
C ARG A 130 -4.84 1.17 10.90
N ARG A 131 -4.18 0.73 11.98
CA ARG A 131 -2.77 0.29 11.91
C ARG A 131 -2.65 -1.01 11.11
N TRP A 132 -3.56 -1.95 11.35
CA TRP A 132 -3.62 -3.23 10.63
C TRP A 132 -3.86 -3.03 9.14
N VAL A 133 -4.81 -2.17 8.78
CA VAL A 133 -5.12 -1.87 7.37
C VAL A 133 -3.90 -1.27 6.66
N LYS A 134 -3.18 -0.34 7.28
CA LYS A 134 -1.95 0.23 6.71
C LYS A 134 -0.83 -0.79 6.55
N VAL A 135 -0.63 -1.67 7.53
CA VAL A 135 0.37 -2.75 7.46
C VAL A 135 0.00 -3.76 6.38
N HIS A 136 -1.28 -4.15 6.30
CA HIS A 136 -1.79 -5.04 5.25
C HIS A 136 -1.58 -4.43 3.86
N TRP A 137 -1.99 -3.17 3.66
CA TRP A 137 -1.75 -2.43 2.41
C TRP A 137 -0.28 -2.43 2.01
N PHE A 138 0.60 -2.02 2.92
CA PHE A 138 2.02 -1.91 2.61
C PHE A 138 2.67 -3.26 2.34
N SER A 139 2.33 -4.28 3.15
CA SER A 139 2.85 -5.64 2.96
C SER A 139 2.38 -6.28 1.66
N THR A 140 1.10 -6.16 1.30
CA THR A 140 0.58 -6.70 0.03
C THR A 140 1.17 -5.99 -1.18
N LEU A 141 1.41 -4.68 -1.10
CA LEU A 141 2.07 -3.91 -2.16
C LEU A 141 3.52 -4.38 -2.36
N ILE A 142 4.30 -4.51 -1.28
CA ILE A 142 5.70 -4.98 -1.36
C ILE A 142 5.77 -6.42 -1.86
N ILE A 143 4.97 -7.33 -1.29
CA ILE A 143 4.97 -8.75 -1.68
C ILE A 143 4.58 -8.87 -3.16
N GLY A 144 3.53 -8.17 -3.59
CA GLY A 144 3.11 -8.18 -4.99
C GLY A 144 4.20 -7.68 -5.94
N TYR A 145 4.84 -6.56 -5.59
CA TYR A 145 5.95 -6.00 -6.36
C TYR A 145 7.16 -6.94 -6.45
N LEU A 146 7.58 -7.54 -5.32
CA LEU A 146 8.70 -8.49 -5.31
C LEU A 146 8.37 -9.76 -6.11
N CYS A 147 7.15 -10.29 -5.99
CA CYS A 147 6.71 -11.43 -6.80
C CYS A 147 6.75 -11.10 -8.30
N PHE A 148 6.30 -9.91 -8.71
CA PHE A 148 6.35 -9.46 -10.09
C PHE A 148 7.79 -9.37 -10.62
N ILE A 149 8.72 -8.79 -9.86
CA ILE A 149 10.13 -8.71 -10.24
C ILE A 149 10.75 -10.10 -10.37
N VAL A 150 10.55 -10.98 -9.39
CA VAL A 150 11.07 -12.37 -9.43
C VAL A 150 10.49 -13.12 -10.63
N GLN A 151 9.20 -12.96 -10.92
CA GLN A 151 8.54 -13.55 -12.08
C GLN A 151 9.17 -13.09 -13.39
N ILE A 152 9.40 -11.79 -13.58
CA ILE A 152 10.06 -11.26 -14.79
C ILE A 152 11.45 -11.85 -14.94
N VAL A 153 12.25 -11.84 -13.86
CA VAL A 153 13.61 -12.37 -13.87
C VAL A 153 13.60 -13.85 -14.25
N LEU A 154 12.76 -14.67 -13.61
CA LEU A 154 12.64 -16.09 -13.92
C LEU A 154 12.17 -16.34 -15.36
N TYR A 155 11.19 -15.56 -15.83
CA TYR A 155 10.69 -15.66 -17.19
C TYR A 155 11.81 -15.43 -18.21
N VAL A 156 12.55 -14.31 -18.07
CA VAL A 156 13.68 -13.98 -18.97
C VAL A 156 14.77 -15.04 -18.90
N PHE A 157 15.08 -15.57 -17.72
CA PHE A 157 16.06 -16.66 -17.58
C PHE A 157 15.67 -17.93 -18.33
N TYR A 158 14.36 -18.16 -18.52
CA TYR A 158 13.87 -19.36 -19.19
C TYR A 158 13.64 -19.18 -20.70
N THR A 159 13.36 -17.97 -21.16
CA THR A 159 13.03 -17.71 -22.57
C THR A 159 14.19 -17.10 -23.36
N GLU A 160 15.00 -16.24 -22.74
CA GLU A 160 15.95 -15.39 -23.45
C GLU A 160 17.40 -15.87 -23.35
N ALA A 161 18.25 -15.30 -24.21
CA ALA A 161 19.69 -15.50 -24.16
C ALA A 161 20.30 -14.98 -22.84
N LYS A 162 21.38 -15.63 -22.37
CA LYS A 162 22.06 -15.28 -21.11
C LYS A 162 22.48 -13.81 -20.99
N ALA A 163 22.79 -13.15 -22.11
CA ALA A 163 23.15 -11.74 -22.14
C ALA A 163 21.98 -10.83 -21.72
N ILE A 164 20.76 -11.12 -22.20
CA ILE A 164 19.55 -10.37 -21.86
C ILE A 164 19.18 -10.59 -20.40
N ALA A 165 19.28 -11.83 -19.93
CA ALA A 165 19.06 -12.17 -18.52
C ALA A 165 19.98 -11.37 -17.58
N GLY A 166 21.26 -11.22 -17.92
CA GLY A 166 22.20 -10.42 -17.13
C GLY A 166 21.78 -8.96 -16.96
N ILE A 167 21.31 -8.33 -18.04
CA ILE A 167 20.84 -6.94 -18.02
C ILE A 167 19.57 -6.80 -17.17
N VAL A 168 18.61 -7.71 -17.35
CA VAL A 168 17.34 -7.69 -16.60
C VAL A 168 17.57 -7.88 -15.10
N VAL A 169 18.49 -8.75 -14.69
CA VAL A 169 18.85 -8.91 -13.28
C VAL A 169 19.45 -7.63 -12.71
N ALA A 170 20.35 -6.96 -13.43
CA ALA A 170 20.92 -5.69 -12.97
C ALA A 170 19.83 -4.62 -12.77
N LEU A 171 18.88 -4.52 -13.71
CA LEU A 171 17.74 -3.61 -13.59
C LEU A 171 16.83 -3.97 -12.41
N ALA A 172 16.59 -5.27 -12.18
CA ALA A 172 15.80 -5.74 -11.05
C ALA A 172 16.45 -5.41 -9.69
N VAL A 173 17.78 -5.51 -9.59
CA VAL A 173 18.50 -5.10 -8.38
C VAL A 173 18.35 -3.59 -8.15
N ILE A 174 18.52 -2.78 -9.20
CA ILE A 174 18.38 -1.32 -9.11
C ILE A 174 16.95 -0.93 -8.69
N SER A 175 15.93 -1.62 -9.21
CA SER A 175 14.54 -1.30 -8.91
C SER A 175 14.14 -1.61 -7.46
N VAL A 176 14.84 -2.50 -6.78
CA VAL A 176 14.60 -2.85 -5.37
C VAL A 176 15.32 -1.89 -4.41
N ILE A 177 16.28 -1.08 -4.86
CA ILE A 177 17.05 -0.15 -4.00
C ILE A 177 16.14 0.76 -3.14
N PRO A 178 15.09 1.41 -3.67
CA PRO A 178 14.21 2.27 -2.86
C PRO A 178 13.50 1.53 -1.73
N LEU A 179 13.34 0.19 -1.83
CA LEU A 179 12.73 -0.60 -0.75
C LEU A 179 13.65 -0.72 0.47
N LEU A 180 14.95 -0.55 0.29
CA LEU A 180 15.92 -0.63 1.39
C LEU A 180 15.78 0.55 2.36
N ASP A 181 15.30 1.72 1.89
CA ASP A 181 15.05 2.89 2.75
C ASP A 181 13.94 2.62 3.79
N PHE A 182 13.00 1.74 3.47
CA PHE A 182 11.94 1.35 4.39
C PHE A 182 12.39 0.35 5.46
N PHE A 183 13.51 -0.34 5.24
CA PHE A 183 14.10 -1.17 6.27
C PHE A 183 14.94 -0.26 7.16
N PRO A 184 14.57 -0.05 8.44
CA PRO A 184 15.42 0.70 9.35
C PRO A 184 16.73 -0.07 9.46
N TRP A 185 17.78 0.43 8.81
CA TRP A 185 19.12 -0.07 9.01
C TRP A 185 19.45 0.23 10.47
N THR A 186 19.30 -0.78 11.32
CA THR A 186 19.66 -0.71 12.73
C THR A 186 21.18 -0.60 12.83
N ALA A 187 21.70 0.60 12.62
CA ALA A 187 22.98 0.99 13.18
C ALA A 187 22.76 1.12 14.70
N GLN A 188 22.79 -0.02 15.39
CA GLN A 188 23.11 -0.07 16.80
C GLN A 188 24.60 0.24 16.90
N ASN A 189 24.94 1.47 17.28
CA ASN A 189 26.20 1.85 17.90
C ASN A 189 25.88 2.60 19.18
#